data_AF-A0AAW2W0V3-F1
#
_entry.id   AF-A0AAW2W0V3-F1
#
_cell.length_a   1.000
_cell.length_b   1.000
_cell.length_c   1.000
_cell.angle_alpha   90.00
_cell.angle_beta   90.00
_cell.angle_gamma   90.00
#
_symmetry.space_group_name_H-M   'P 1'
#
loop_
_entity.id
_entity.type
_entity.pdbx_description
1 polymer ?
#
loop_
_entity_poly.entity_id
_entity_poly.type
_entity_poly.pdbx_seq_one_letter_code
_entity_poly.pdbx_strand_id
1 'polypeptide(L)'
;MPPGLNSTHIVLIPKCKNPELLTQFRPISLCNVVYKIASKAIANRLKIFLDRIISPAQSAFVPGRLIYDNILLAFEINHFLNTKTQGEQGWMALKLDVSKAYDKVQ
;
A
#
# COMPACT_ATOMS: atom_id res chain seq x y z
N MET A 1 16.55 19.75 17.91
CA MET A 1 15.73 20.07 16.72
C MET A 1 15.12 21.46 16.91
N PRO A 2 14.94 22.25 15.84
CA PRO A 2 14.18 23.50 15.93
C PRO A 2 12.76 23.23 16.45
N PRO A 3 12.19 24.12 17.28
CA PRO A 3 10.81 23.98 17.74
C PRO A 3 9.86 23.94 16.55
N GLY A 4 8.90 23.00 16.57
CA GLY A 4 7.90 22.83 15.51
C GLY A 4 8.35 22.00 14.30
N LEU A 5 9.58 21.47 14.25
CA LEU A 5 10.00 20.62 13.12
C LEU A 5 9.21 19.30 13.02
N ASN A 6 8.75 18.78 14.16
CA ASN A 6 7.89 17.60 14.28
C ASN A 6 6.39 17.95 14.33
N SER A 7 6.02 19.22 14.14
CA SER A 7 4.61 19.58 14.06
C SER A 7 4.00 19.04 12.76
N THR A 8 2.73 18.62 12.84
CA THR A 8 1.99 18.05 11.72
C THR A 8 0.59 18.62 11.74
N HIS A 9 0.13 19.12 10.59
CA HIS A 9 -1.25 19.57 10.42
C HIS A 9 -2.09 18.45 9.81
N ILE A 10 -3.20 18.09 10.46
CA ILE A 10 -4.12 17.08 9.94
C ILE A 10 -5.20 17.78 9.12
N VAL A 11 -5.34 17.36 7.87
CA VAL A 11 -6.40 17.83 6.95
C VAL A 11 -7.31 16.66 6.62
N LEU A 12 -8.62 16.87 6.66
CA LEU A 12 -9.62 15.86 6.32
C LEU A 12 -10.02 15.99 4.86
N ILE A 13 -9.73 14.97 4.04
CA ILE A 13 -10.16 14.92 2.64
C ILE A 13 -11.43 14.07 2.50
N PRO A 14 -12.52 14.60 1.91
CA PRO A 14 -13.74 13.84 1.71
C PRO A 14 -13.54 12.70 0.71
N LYS A 15 -14.06 11.50 1.01
CA LYS A 15 -14.04 10.33 0.11
C LYS A 15 -15.27 10.26 -0.81
N CYS A 16 -16.33 10.99 -0.49
CA CYS A 16 -17.59 11.05 -1.24
C CYS A 16 -18.09 12.51 -1.34
N LYS A 17 -19.07 12.76 -2.22
CA LYS A 17 -19.53 14.12 -2.56
C LYS A 17 -20.11 14.89 -1.37
N ASN A 18 -20.91 14.22 -0.53
CA ASN A 18 -21.55 14.81 0.65
C ASN A 18 -21.26 13.94 1.87
N PRO A 19 -20.14 14.16 2.57
CA PRO A 19 -19.79 13.38 3.75
C PRO A 19 -20.57 13.85 4.99
N GLU A 20 -21.25 12.92 5.66
CA GLU A 20 -22.00 13.14 6.90
C GLU A 20 -21.30 12.48 8.11
N LEU A 21 -20.49 11.44 7.87
CA LEU A 21 -19.79 10.66 8.89
C LEU A 21 -18.28 10.87 8.83
N LEU A 22 -17.62 10.89 9.99
CA LEU A 22 -16.14 11.02 10.08
C LEU A 22 -15.39 9.91 9.32
N THR A 23 -15.98 8.72 9.20
CA THR A 23 -15.40 7.58 8.45
C THR A 23 -15.31 7.84 6.94
N GLN A 24 -16.12 8.77 6.42
CA GLN A 24 -16.13 9.21 5.03
C GLN A 24 -15.02 10.23 4.73
N PHE A 25 -14.24 10.64 5.74
CA PHE A 25 -13.04 11.44 5.53
C PHE A 25 -11.79 10.56 5.57
N ARG A 26 -10.77 10.98 4.82
CA ARG A 26 -9.40 10.47 4.90
C ARG A 26 -8.55 11.55 5.57
N PRO A 27 -8.03 11.32 6.79
CA PRO A 27 -7.07 12.24 7.38
C PRO A 27 -5.76 12.17 6.61
N ILE A 28 -5.16 13.32 6.32
CA ILE A 28 -3.83 13.45 5.75
C ILE A 28 -2.98 14.30 6.68
N SER A 29 -1.86 13.73 7.11
CA SER A 29 -0.84 14.41 7.91
C SER A 29 0.09 15.23 7.01
N LEU A 30 0.02 16.55 7.13
CA LEU A 30 0.92 17.49 6.46
C LEU A 30 2.09 17.82 7.38
N CYS A 31 3.22 17.14 7.15
CA CYS A 31 4.48 17.38 7.85
C CYS A 31 5.29 18.52 7.18
N ASN A 32 6.24 19.08 7.94
CA ASN A 32 7.21 20.06 7.44
C ASN A 32 8.01 19.53 6.22
N VAL A 33 8.37 20.43 5.29
CA VAL A 33 9.18 20.11 4.10
C VAL A 33 10.52 19.48 4.47
N VAL A 34 11.20 19.99 5.49
CA VAL A 34 12.48 19.43 5.99
C VAL A 34 12.29 17.98 6.43
N TYR A 35 11.19 17.69 7.15
CA TYR A 35 10.83 16.32 7.53
C TYR A 35 10.58 15.44 6.30
N LYS A 36 9.85 15.95 5.30
CA LYS A 36 9.61 15.23 4.04
C LYS A 36 10.90 14.93 3.27
N ILE A 37 11.85 15.87 3.23
CA ILE A 37 13.16 15.67 2.59
C ILE A 37 13.93 14.54 3.30
N ALA A 38 14.01 14.59 4.64
CA ALA A 38 14.70 13.55 5.41
C ALA A 38 14.07 12.17 5.18
N SER A 39 12.74 12.06 5.28
CA SER A 39 12.01 10.81 5.03
C SER A 39 12.20 10.31 3.59
N LYS A 40 12.23 11.22 2.60
CA LYS A 40 12.47 10.86 1.20
C LYS A 40 13.90 10.37 0.97
N ALA A 41 14.89 10.98 1.64
CA ALA A 41 16.28 10.53 1.58
C ALA A 41 16.42 9.09 2.11
N ILE A 42 15.77 8.77 3.23
CA ILE A 42 15.73 7.42 3.79
C ILE A 42 15.05 6.45 2.81
N ALA A 43 13.88 6.82 2.28
CA ALA A 43 13.15 5.98 1.32
C ALA A 43 13.98 5.69 0.06
N ASN A 44 14.71 6.68 -0.46
CA ASN A 44 15.60 6.49 -1.61
C ASN A 44 16.79 5.56 -1.29
N ARG A 45 17.29 5.57 -0.05
CA ARG A 45 18.33 4.62 0.40
C ARG A 45 17.78 3.20 0.61
N LEU A 46 16.52 3.05 1.01
CA LEU A 46 15.89 1.73 1.12
C LEU A 46 15.56 1.13 -0.25
N LYS A 47 15.21 1.99 -1.21
CA LYS A 47 14.85 1.59 -2.58
C LYS A 47 15.89 0.68 -3.25
N ILE A 48 17.19 0.91 -3.03
CA ILE A 48 18.26 0.09 -3.63
C ILE A 48 18.33 -1.35 -3.09
N PHE A 49 17.72 -1.62 -1.93
CA PHE A 49 17.68 -2.95 -1.33
C PHE A 49 16.32 -3.62 -1.48
N LEU A 50 15.29 -2.88 -1.93
CA LEU A 50 13.89 -3.31 -1.93
C LEU A 50 13.72 -4.63 -2.69
N ASP A 51 14.34 -4.75 -3.87
CA ASP A 51 14.23 -5.94 -4.72
C ASP A 51 14.82 -7.21 -4.08
N ARG A 52 15.71 -7.08 -3.10
CA ARG A 52 16.31 -8.23 -2.40
C ARG A 52 15.50 -8.69 -1.19
N ILE A 53 14.60 -7.84 -0.67
CA ILE A 53 13.88 -8.09 0.60
C ILE A 53 12.38 -8.33 0.40
N ILE A 54 11.82 -7.92 -0.73
CA ILE A 54 10.39 -8.10 -1.03
C ILE A 54 10.14 -9.26 -1.99
N SER A 55 8.95 -9.85 -1.90
CA SER A 55 8.50 -10.88 -2.84
C SER A 55 8.44 -10.34 -4.28
N PRO A 56 8.75 -11.15 -5.30
CA PRO A 56 8.49 -10.81 -6.70
C PRO A 56 7.01 -10.49 -6.97
N ALA A 57 6.09 -11.11 -6.23
CA ALA A 57 4.64 -10.86 -6.34
C ALA A 57 4.19 -9.53 -5.72
N GLN A 58 5.08 -8.80 -5.03
CA GLN A 58 4.76 -7.50 -4.45
C GLN A 58 5.06 -6.38 -5.46
N SER A 59 4.06 -5.95 -6.24
CA SER A 59 4.28 -4.94 -7.28
C SER A 59 3.97 -3.50 -6.85
N ALA A 60 3.14 -3.31 -5.81
CA ALA A 60 2.73 -1.98 -5.37
C ALA A 60 3.90 -1.21 -4.71
N PHE A 61 4.04 0.07 -5.07
CA PHE A 61 5.07 0.99 -4.55
C PHE A 61 6.52 0.56 -4.81
N VAL A 62 6.74 -0.38 -5.73
CA VAL A 62 8.08 -0.81 -6.17
C VAL A 62 8.41 -0.17 -7.51
N PRO A 63 9.50 0.59 -7.60
CA PRO A 63 9.95 1.19 -8.86
C PRO A 63 10.23 0.14 -9.92
N GLY A 64 9.74 0.36 -11.15
CA GLY A 64 9.91 -0.58 -12.26
C GLY A 64 8.89 -1.71 -12.30
N ARG A 65 8.02 -1.85 -11.29
CA ARG A 65 6.86 -2.77 -11.33
C ARG A 65 5.59 -1.98 -11.61
N LEU A 66 4.75 -2.52 -12.48
CA LEU A 66 3.53 -1.87 -12.93
C LEU A 66 2.31 -2.51 -12.27
N ILE A 67 1.21 -1.74 -12.22
CA ILE A 67 -0.07 -2.26 -11.71
C ILE A 67 -0.59 -3.44 -12.55
N TYR A 68 -0.20 -3.49 -13.84
CA TYR A 68 -0.54 -4.58 -14.76
C TYR A 68 0.03 -5.93 -14.32
N ASP A 69 1.20 -5.94 -13.67
CA ASP A 69 1.82 -7.18 -13.18
C ASP A 69 0.92 -7.88 -12.15
N ASN A 70 0.29 -7.11 -11.26
CA ASN A 70 -0.67 -7.63 -10.28
C ASN A 70 -1.96 -8.15 -10.94
N ILE A 71 -2.40 -7.48 -12.02
CA ILE A 71 -3.59 -7.90 -12.77
C ILE A 71 -3.32 -9.24 -13.44
N LEU A 72 -2.17 -9.39 -14.08
CA LEU A 72 -1.76 -10.64 -14.72
C LEU A 72 -1.66 -11.78 -13.71
N LEU A 73 -1.02 -11.55 -12.57
CA LEU A 73 -0.92 -12.53 -11.49
C LEU A 73 -2.31 -12.99 -11.00
N ALA A 74 -3.26 -12.05 -10.85
CA ALA A 74 -4.63 -12.39 -10.46
C ALA A 74 -5.35 -13.22 -11.53
N PHE A 75 -5.12 -12.92 -12.82
CA PHE A 75 -5.65 -13.72 -13.92
C PHE A 75 -5.09 -15.14 -13.93
N GLU A 76 -3.78 -15.31 -13.71
CA GLU A 76 -3.14 -16.62 -13.62
C GLU A 76 -3.67 -17.44 -12.44
N ILE A 77 -3.83 -16.83 -11.27
CA ILE A 77 -4.44 -17.49 -10.09
C ILE A 77 -5.86 -17.96 -10.42
N ASN A 78 -6.68 -17.08 -11.02
CA ASN A 78 -8.05 -17.43 -11.38
C ASN A 78 -8.10 -18.52 -12.46
N HIS A 79 -7.24 -18.44 -13.47
CA HIS A 79 -7.14 -19.47 -14.51
C HIS A 79 -6.74 -20.82 -13.91
N PHE A 80 -5.71 -20.85 -13.07
CA PHE A 80 -5.27 -22.05 -12.39
C PHE A 80 -6.38 -22.72 -11.59
N LEU A 81 -7.16 -21.95 -10.82
CA LEU A 81 -8.29 -22.47 -10.05
C LEU A 81 -9.41 -23.03 -10.93
N ASN A 82 -9.69 -22.40 -12.08
CA ASN A 82 -10.71 -22.88 -13.01
C ASN A 82 -10.27 -24.14 -13.78
N THR A 83 -8.97 -24.33 -14.00
CA THR A 83 -8.44 -25.48 -14.74
C THR A 83 -8.11 -26.66 -13.83
N LYS A 84 -7.71 -26.42 -12.58
CA LYS A 84 -7.39 -27.47 -11.59
C LYS A 84 -8.63 -27.90 -10.80
N THR A 85 -9.56 -28.54 -11.50
CA THR A 85 -10.82 -29.08 -10.94
C THR A 85 -10.75 -30.56 -10.58
N GLN A 86 -9.64 -31.24 -10.88
CA GLN A 86 -9.43 -32.67 -10.62
C GLN A 86 -8.16 -32.91 -9.80
N GLY A 87 -8.20 -33.92 -8.93
CA GLY A 87 -7.13 -34.31 -8.02
C GLY A 87 -7.62 -34.48 -6.58
N GLU A 88 -6.82 -35.09 -5.72
CA GLU A 88 -7.17 -35.28 -4.30
C GLU A 88 -7.07 -33.98 -3.48
N GLN A 89 -6.37 -32.96 -4.00
CA GLN A 89 -6.17 -31.67 -3.33
C GLN A 89 -7.06 -30.58 -3.93
N GLY A 90 -7.81 -29.88 -3.07
CA GLY A 90 -8.58 -28.69 -3.42
C GLY A 90 -7.75 -27.41 -3.29
N TRP A 91 -8.03 -26.43 -4.15
CA TRP A 91 -7.34 -25.14 -4.19
C TRP A 91 -8.32 -23.99 -3.94
N MET A 92 -7.86 -22.93 -3.28
CA MET A 92 -8.67 -21.75 -2.97
C MET A 92 -7.81 -20.48 -3.07
N ALA A 93 -8.38 -19.41 -3.64
CA ALA A 93 -7.81 -18.07 -3.54
C ALA A 93 -8.44 -17.31 -2.37
N LEU A 94 -7.61 -16.58 -1.62
CA LEU A 94 -8.02 -15.73 -0.53
C LEU A 94 -7.67 -14.28 -0.83
N LYS A 95 -8.69 -13.41 -0.86
CA LYS A 95 -8.50 -11.96 -1.00
C LYS A 95 -8.60 -11.32 0.37
N LEU A 96 -7.49 -10.77 0.85
CA LEU A 96 -7.39 -10.06 2.12
C LEU A 96 -7.24 -8.55 1.88
N ASP A 97 -7.98 -7.74 2.64
CA ASP A 97 -7.84 -6.28 2.64
C ASP A 97 -7.64 -5.78 4.08
N VAL A 98 -6.69 -4.87 4.26
CA VAL A 98 -6.33 -4.32 5.57
C VAL A 98 -6.88 -2.91 5.70
N SER A 99 -7.94 -2.76 6.50
CA SER A 99 -8.51 -1.45 6.77
C SER A 99 -7.52 -0.56 7.51
N LYS A 100 -7.25 0.63 6.95
CA LYS A 100 -6.34 1.64 7.53
C LYS A 100 -4.95 1.09 7.86
N ALA A 101 -4.30 0.41 6.90
CA ALA A 101 -3.00 -0.24 7.10
C ALA A 101 -1.94 0.67 7.75
N TYR A 102 -1.85 1.95 7.35
CA TYR A 102 -0.89 2.90 7.92
C TYR A 102 -1.19 3.33 9.36
N ASP A 103 -2.45 3.31 9.78
CA ASP A 103 -2.85 3.68 11.15
C ASP A 103 -2.67 2.50 12.13
N LYS A 104 -2.47 1.29 11.61
CA LYS A 104 -2.43 0.03 12.37
C LYS A 104 -1.03 -0.59 12.47
N VAL A 105 0.01 0.11 11.99
CA VAL A 105 1.39 -0.36 12.12
C VAL A 105 1.77 -0.30 13.61
N GLN A 106 2.09 -1.46 14.19
CA GLN A 106 2.69 -1.60 15.52
C GLN A 106 4.17 -1.95 15.40
#